data_AF-A0A841F658-F1
#
_entry.id   AF-A0A841F658-F1
#
_cell.length_a   1.000
_cell.length_b   1.000
_cell.length_c   1.000
_cell.angle_alpha   90.00
_cell.angle_beta   90.00
_cell.angle_gamma   90.00
#
_symmetry.space_group_name_H-M   'P 1'
#
loop_
_entity.id
_entity.type
_entity.pdbx_description
1 polymer ?
#
loop_
_entity_poly.entity_id
_entity_poly.type
_entity_poly.pdbx_seq_one_letter_code
_entity_poly.pdbx_strand_id
1 'polypeptide(L)'
;MDRKAAVPQRMSCFLCIGYVLLTGESEHWTSQLDTTVTKGESEQGAYIISYNKDSWGNVRNFEISINNGQIIRQEIGLASASIQFPIMRTEGSKVSDEDDQTVEIKWTDVNGEKYEESKLLQAK
;
A
#
# COMPACT_ATOMS: atom_id res chain seq x y z
N MET A 1 -23.55 -48.85 -30.22
CA MET A 1 -23.98 -47.62 -29.51
C MET A 1 -23.03 -47.45 -28.34
N ASP A 2 -21.85 -46.89 -28.59
CA ASP A 2 -20.86 -46.59 -27.54
C ASP A 2 -20.89 -45.10 -27.24
N ARG A 3 -21.47 -44.75 -26.08
CA ARG A 3 -21.46 -43.38 -25.59
C ARG A 3 -20.09 -43.14 -24.96
N LYS A 4 -19.16 -42.53 -25.70
CA LYS A 4 -17.99 -41.87 -25.12
C LYS A 4 -18.49 -40.82 -24.14
N ALA A 5 -18.29 -41.05 -22.85
CA ALA A 5 -18.47 -40.03 -21.83
C ALA A 5 -17.41 -38.95 -22.06
N ALA A 6 -17.84 -37.79 -22.54
CA ALA A 6 -17.03 -36.60 -22.59
C ALA A 6 -16.79 -36.14 -21.16
N VAL A 7 -15.53 -36.20 -20.72
CA VAL A 7 -15.07 -35.57 -19.48
C VAL A 7 -15.28 -34.05 -19.65
N PRO A 8 -16.01 -33.37 -18.77
CA PRO A 8 -16.12 -31.92 -18.86
C PRO A 8 -14.76 -31.32 -18.49
N GLN A 9 -14.08 -30.72 -19.46
CA GLN A 9 -12.98 -29.82 -19.20
C GLN A 9 -13.55 -28.59 -18.48
N ARG A 10 -13.60 -28.63 -17.15
CA ARG A 10 -13.61 -27.40 -16.35
C ARG A 10 -12.23 -26.79 -16.51
N MET A 11 -12.09 -25.95 -17.52
CA MET A 11 -11.01 -24.99 -17.63
C MET A 11 -11.32 -23.89 -16.63
N SER A 12 -11.12 -24.21 -15.34
CA SER A 12 -11.17 -23.19 -14.31
C SER A 12 -9.89 -22.38 -14.43
N CYS A 13 -10.00 -21.18 -14.97
CA CYS A 13 -9.00 -20.13 -14.74
C CYS A 13 -9.07 -19.79 -13.24
N PHE A 14 -8.41 -20.58 -12.40
CA PHE A 14 -8.21 -20.29 -10.98
C PHE A 14 -6.98 -19.39 -10.87
N LEU A 15 -7.13 -18.29 -10.13
CA LEU A 15 -6.19 -17.17 -9.93
C LEU A 15 -6.10 -16.17 -11.09
N CYS A 16 -7.05 -15.24 -11.15
CA CYS A 16 -6.77 -13.91 -11.69
C CYS A 16 -5.86 -13.18 -10.67
N ILE A 17 -4.56 -13.26 -10.90
CA ILE A 17 -3.55 -12.48 -10.16
C ILE A 17 -3.46 -11.12 -10.86
N GLY A 18 -3.79 -10.05 -10.14
CA GLY A 18 -3.57 -8.67 -10.56
C GLY A 18 -2.38 -8.07 -9.82
N TYR A 19 -1.51 -7.36 -10.53
CA TYR A 19 -0.45 -6.56 -9.92
C TYR A 19 -0.91 -5.10 -9.90
N VAL A 20 -0.84 -4.46 -8.73
CA VAL A 20 -1.19 -3.05 -8.57
C VAL A 20 0.02 -2.30 -8.03
N LEU A 21 0.43 -1.27 -8.78
CA LEU A 21 1.45 -0.33 -8.38
C LEU A 21 0.82 1.06 -8.32
N LEU A 22 0.67 1.60 -7.11
CA LEU A 22 0.22 2.98 -6.92
C LEU A 22 1.40 3.83 -6.42
N THR A 23 1.51 5.05 -6.91
CA THR A 23 2.55 5.99 -6.48
C THR A 23 1.97 7.35 -6.16
N GLY A 24 2.57 8.05 -5.21
CA GLY A 24 2.17 9.42 -4.85
C GLY A 24 3.31 10.18 -4.19
N GLU A 25 3.43 11.45 -4.54
CA GLU A 25 4.47 12.35 -4.07
C GLU A 25 3.86 13.58 -3.41
N SER A 26 4.55 14.10 -2.41
CA SER A 26 4.30 15.39 -1.77
C SER A 26 5.61 16.14 -1.63
N GLU A 27 5.56 17.37 -1.11
CA GLU A 27 6.76 18.19 -0.89
C GLU A 27 7.83 17.45 -0.07
N HIS A 28 7.40 16.70 0.94
CA HIS A 28 8.31 16.05 1.87
C HIS A 28 8.37 14.52 1.74
N TRP A 29 7.42 13.89 1.05
CA TRP A 29 7.30 12.43 1.08
C TRP A 29 6.99 11.82 -0.29
N THR A 30 7.68 10.74 -0.64
CA THR A 30 7.24 9.78 -1.68
C THR A 30 6.58 8.58 -1.04
N SER A 31 5.58 8.03 -1.70
CA SER A 31 4.91 6.81 -1.27
C SER A 31 4.62 5.93 -2.48
N GLN A 32 4.80 4.64 -2.27
CA GLN A 32 4.53 3.60 -3.23
C GLN A 32 3.76 2.48 -2.53
N LEU A 33 2.76 1.96 -3.21
CA LEU A 33 2.11 0.71 -2.88
C LEU A 33 2.47 -0.29 -3.96
N ASP A 34 3.14 -1.37 -3.57
CA ASP A 34 3.39 -2.53 -4.40
C ASP A 34 2.57 -3.70 -3.85
N THR A 35 1.55 -4.15 -4.60
CA THR A 35 0.70 -5.26 -4.14
C THR A 35 0.31 -6.22 -5.25
N THR A 36 0.19 -7.48 -4.85
CA THR A 36 -0.40 -8.55 -5.63
C THR A 36 -1.78 -8.85 -5.05
N VAL A 37 -2.79 -8.71 -5.90
CA VAL A 37 -4.20 -8.96 -5.55
C VAL A 37 -4.64 -10.26 -6.23
N THR A 38 -4.97 -11.27 -5.43
CA THR A 38 -5.63 -12.47 -5.94
C THR A 38 -7.13 -12.33 -5.71
N LYS A 39 -7.91 -12.19 -6.78
CA LYS A 39 -9.37 -11.99 -6.69
C LYS A 39 -10.01 -13.09 -5.84
N GLY A 40 -10.51 -12.72 -4.67
CA GLY A 40 -11.27 -13.58 -3.76
C GLY A 40 -10.46 -14.35 -2.71
N GLU A 41 -9.13 -14.17 -2.62
CA GLU A 41 -8.31 -14.99 -1.71
C GLU A 41 -7.37 -14.20 -0.80
N SER A 42 -6.58 -13.24 -1.31
CA SER A 42 -5.71 -12.41 -0.46
C SER A 42 -5.06 -11.26 -1.21
N GLU A 43 -4.66 -10.24 -0.44
CA GLU A 43 -3.77 -9.16 -0.88
C GLU A 43 -2.44 -9.30 -0.15
N GLN A 44 -1.36 -9.40 -0.93
CA GLN A 44 0.00 -9.45 -0.42
C GLN A 44 0.81 -8.34 -1.08
N GLY A 45 1.39 -7.47 -0.26
CA GLY A 45 2.12 -6.32 -0.76
C GLY A 45 2.88 -5.59 0.32
N ALA A 46 3.42 -4.44 -0.02
CA ALA A 46 4.01 -3.53 0.93
C ALA A 46 3.74 -2.08 0.53
N TYR A 47 3.49 -1.24 1.54
CA TYR A 47 3.68 0.19 1.39
C TYR A 47 5.14 0.52 1.63
N ILE A 48 5.70 1.35 0.76
CA ILE A 48 7.02 1.93 0.86
C ILE A 48 6.83 3.44 0.94
N ILE A 49 7.17 4.04 2.07
CA ILE A 49 6.99 5.48 2.31
C ILE A 49 8.34 6.08 2.64
N SER A 50 8.79 7.03 1.82
CA SER A 50 10.12 7.61 1.90
C SER A 50 10.08 9.11 2.11
N TYR A 51 10.94 9.61 2.98
CA TYR A 51 11.11 11.03 3.25
C TYR A 51 12.10 11.62 2.24
N ASN A 52 11.66 12.64 1.50
CA ASN A 52 12.39 13.20 0.36
C ASN A 52 13.38 14.32 0.76
N LYS A 53 13.42 14.74 2.02
CA LYS A 53 14.27 15.86 2.46
C LYS A 53 15.70 15.43 2.76
N ASP A 54 16.66 16.29 2.45
CA ASP A 54 18.10 16.05 2.55
C ASP A 54 18.62 15.76 3.98
N SER A 55 17.85 16.06 5.04
CA SER A 55 18.28 15.81 6.42
C SER A 55 17.26 15.04 7.25
N TRP A 56 17.52 13.74 7.37
CA TRP A 56 16.72 12.74 8.08
C TRP A 56 16.70 12.94 9.59
N GLY A 57 17.70 13.67 10.10
CA GLY A 57 17.81 14.06 11.50
C GLY A 57 16.69 15.00 11.98
N ASN A 58 15.72 15.32 11.13
CA ASN A 58 14.66 16.26 11.48
C ASN A 58 13.35 15.61 11.89
N VAL A 59 13.15 14.29 11.85
CA VAL A 59 11.85 13.68 12.22
C VAL A 59 11.98 12.88 13.51
N ARG A 60 11.25 13.30 14.55
CA ARG A 60 11.20 12.63 15.85
C ARG A 60 10.16 11.53 15.92
N ASN A 61 8.96 11.81 15.44
CA ASN A 61 7.83 10.88 15.48
C ASN A 61 7.04 11.05 14.20
N PHE A 62 6.44 9.97 13.71
CA PHE A 62 5.50 10.05 12.61
C PHE A 62 4.34 9.07 12.79
N GLU A 63 3.22 9.43 12.18
CA GLU A 63 1.99 8.67 12.10
C GLU A 63 1.54 8.64 10.63
N ILE A 64 1.26 7.46 10.12
CA ILE A 64 0.79 7.24 8.76
C ILE A 64 -0.59 6.61 8.84
N SER A 65 -1.55 7.23 8.18
CA SER A 65 -2.93 6.79 8.05
C SER A 65 -3.23 6.54 6.58
N ILE A 66 -3.73 5.35 6.24
CA ILE A 66 -4.09 4.98 4.86
C ILE A 66 -5.57 4.61 4.79
N ASN A 67 -6.23 5.05 3.72
CA ASN A 67 -7.66 4.83 3.45
C ASN A 67 -8.53 5.23 4.66
N ASN A 68 -8.33 6.46 5.13
CA ASN A 68 -9.02 7.08 6.27
C ASN A 68 -8.87 6.28 7.58
N GLY A 69 -7.64 5.90 7.93
CA GLY A 69 -7.34 5.25 9.21
C GLY A 69 -7.60 3.74 9.25
N GLN A 70 -7.84 3.09 8.10
CA GLN A 70 -7.89 1.62 8.04
C GLN A 70 -6.54 0.97 8.32
N ILE A 71 -5.46 1.68 8.00
CA ILE A 71 -4.09 1.28 8.35
C ILE A 71 -3.48 2.46 9.08
N ILE A 72 -3.07 2.24 10.33
CA ILE A 72 -2.41 3.25 11.16
C ILE A 72 -1.05 2.68 11.56
N ARG A 73 0.03 3.40 11.23
CA ARG A 73 1.40 3.08 11.67
C ARG A 73 1.96 4.28 12.39
N GLN A 74 2.46 4.07 13.61
CA GLN A 74 3.16 5.08 14.39
C GLN A 74 4.55 4.55 14.71
N GLU A 75 5.59 5.35 14.50
CA GLU A 75 6.93 5.05 14.99
C GLU A 75 7.61 6.28 15.58
N ILE A 76 8.55 6.01 16.49
CA ILE A 76 9.42 6.99 17.12
C ILE A 76 10.76 6.92 16.39
N GLY A 77 11.07 8.00 15.67
CA GLY A 77 12.23 8.14 14.81
C GLY A 77 12.06 7.36 13.51
N LEU A 78 12.55 7.94 12.41
CA LEU A 78 12.80 7.18 11.19
C LEU A 78 14.16 6.48 11.34
N ALA A 79 14.17 5.18 11.58
CA ALA A 79 15.41 4.40 11.57
C ALA A 79 16.07 4.39 10.17
N SER A 80 15.29 4.66 9.12
CA SER A 80 15.69 4.74 7.72
C SER A 80 14.86 5.81 6.99
N ALA A 81 15.42 6.39 5.92
CA ALA A 81 14.73 7.37 5.06
C ALA A 81 13.48 6.81 4.36
N SER A 82 13.32 5.50 4.37
CA SER A 82 12.19 4.77 3.82
C SER A 82 11.71 3.75 4.83
N ILE A 83 10.40 3.68 5.01
CA ILE A 83 9.74 2.68 5.84
C ILE A 83 9.01 1.74 4.90
N GLN A 84 9.20 0.46 5.11
CA GLN A 84 8.41 -0.56 4.45
C GLN A 84 7.55 -1.27 5.50
N PHE A 85 6.25 -1.42 5.21
CA PHE A 85 5.40 -2.29 6.03
C PHE A 85 4.56 -3.22 5.16
N PRO A 86 4.48 -4.52 5.55
CA PRO A 86 3.78 -5.52 4.78
C PRO A 86 2.26 -5.34 4.90
N ILE A 87 1.56 -5.69 3.84
CA ILE A 87 0.12 -5.83 3.77
C ILE A 87 -0.18 -7.31 3.77
N MET A 88 -0.98 -7.75 4.74
CA MET A 88 -1.56 -9.08 4.79
C MET A 88 -3.05 -8.93 5.00
N ARG A 89 -3.85 -9.07 3.94
CA ARG A 89 -5.32 -9.12 4.03
C ARG A 89 -5.83 -10.43 3.45
N THR A 90 -6.75 -11.05 4.17
CA THR A 90 -7.25 -12.40 3.87
C THR A 90 -8.60 -12.42 3.16
N GLU A 91 -9.41 -11.35 3.15
CA GLU A 91 -10.70 -11.34 2.43
C GLU A 91 -11.12 -9.92 2.00
N GLY A 92 -11.74 -9.81 0.81
CA GLY A 92 -12.39 -8.57 0.33
C GLY A 92 -11.42 -7.43 0.01
N SER A 93 -10.65 -7.59 -1.08
CA SER A 93 -9.70 -6.58 -1.53
C SER A 93 -10.38 -5.25 -1.83
N LYS A 94 -9.80 -4.16 -1.28
CA LYS A 94 -10.15 -2.76 -1.59
C LYS A 94 -9.03 -2.04 -2.33
N VAL A 95 -7.90 -2.69 -2.58
CA VAL A 95 -6.87 -2.14 -3.47
C VAL A 95 -7.21 -2.60 -4.87
N SER A 96 -7.67 -1.67 -5.70
CA SER A 96 -7.76 -1.84 -7.14
C SER A 96 -6.83 -0.84 -7.81
N ASP A 97 -6.46 -1.11 -9.06
CA ASP A 97 -5.85 -0.15 -9.97
C ASP A 97 -6.83 0.94 -10.43
N GLU A 98 -8.12 0.77 -10.14
CA GLU A 98 -9.20 1.70 -10.48
C GLU A 98 -9.53 2.71 -9.36
N ASP A 99 -9.15 2.41 -8.11
CA ASP A 99 -9.44 3.23 -6.93
C ASP A 99 -8.18 3.91 -6.38
N ASP A 100 -8.21 5.25 -6.32
CA ASP A 100 -7.18 6.04 -5.65
C ASP A 100 -7.13 5.72 -4.16
N GLN A 101 -5.91 5.75 -3.59
CA GLN A 101 -5.72 5.57 -2.16
C GLN A 101 -5.20 6.83 -1.48
N THR A 102 -5.85 7.23 -0.40
CA THR A 102 -5.41 8.38 0.39
C THR A 102 -4.39 7.93 1.44
N VAL A 103 -3.22 8.56 1.40
CA VAL A 103 -2.18 8.44 2.43
C VAL A 103 -2.04 9.78 3.13
N GLU A 104 -2.20 9.77 4.44
CA GLU A 104 -2.01 10.91 5.32
C GLU A 104 -0.81 10.62 6.22
N ILE A 105 0.13 11.57 6.28
CA ILE A 105 1.35 11.47 7.05
C ILE A 105 1.42 12.67 7.98
N LYS A 106 1.43 12.41 9.28
CA LYS A 106 1.67 13.41 10.32
C LYS A 106 3.04 13.16 10.91
N TRP A 107 3.84 14.19 11.11
CA TRP A 107 5.14 14.03 11.77
C TRP A 107 5.47 15.21 12.65
N THR A 108 6.33 14.96 13.63
CA THR A 108 6.90 15.99 14.50
C THR A 108 8.38 16.09 14.22
N ASP A 109 8.87 17.30 14.02
CA ASP A 109 10.28 17.51 13.77
C ASP A 109 11.14 17.43 15.05
N VAL A 110 12.46 17.60 14.94
CA VAL A 110 13.35 17.64 16.11
C VAL A 110 13.16 18.85 17.01
N ASN A 111 12.64 19.95 16.48
CA ASN A 111 12.32 21.16 17.22
C ASN A 111 10.97 21.06 17.94
N GLY A 112 10.18 20.01 17.66
CA GLY A 112 8.85 19.79 18.23
C GLY A 112 7.71 20.40 17.39
N GLU A 113 8.00 20.91 16.20
CA GLU A 113 7.02 21.42 15.26
C GLU A 113 6.26 20.26 14.61
N LYS A 114 4.95 20.44 14.41
CA LYS A 114 4.07 19.40 13.88
C LYS A 114 3.67 19.74 12.46
N TYR A 115 3.71 18.71 11.62
CA TYR A 115 3.41 18.79 10.20
C TYR A 115 2.43 17.70 9.82
N GLU A 116 1.64 17.98 8.78
CA GLU A 116 0.66 17.06 8.22
C GLU A 116 0.62 17.25 6.71
N GLU A 117 0.70 16.13 5.99
CA GLU A 117 0.54 16.09 4.54
C GLU A 117 -0.37 14.93 4.16
N SER A 118 -1.19 15.17 3.14
CA SER A 118 -2.03 14.15 2.53
C SER A 118 -1.76 14.09 1.04
N LYS A 119 -1.82 12.87 0.50
CA LYS A 119 -1.59 12.60 -0.92
C LYS A 119 -2.42 11.41 -1.39
N LEU A 120 -2.65 11.38 -2.69
CA LEU A 120 -3.28 10.26 -3.36
C LEU A 120 -2.19 9.38 -3.98
N LEU A 121 -2.32 8.07 -3.79
CA LEU A 121 -1.61 7.09 -4.58
C LEU A 121 -2.47 6.77 -5.79
N GLN A 122 -1.93 7.01 -6.97
CA GLN A 122 -2.61 6.78 -8.24
C GLN A 122 -1.89 5.68 -9.02
N ALA A 123 -2.65 4.93 -9.81
CA ALA A 123 -2.10 3.94 -10.72
C ALA A 123 -1.26 4.62 -11.80
N LYS A 124 -0.16 3.99 -12.19
CA LYS A 124 0.80 4.52 -13.17
C LYS A 124 0.78 3.73 -14.48
#